data_AF-A0A3N9NEM7-F1
#
_entry.id   AF-A0A3N9NEM7-F1
#
_cell.length_a   1.000
_cell.length_b   1.000
_cell.length_c   1.000
_cell.angle_alpha   90.00
_cell.angle_beta   90.00
_cell.angle_gamma   90.00
#
_symmetry.space_group_name_H-M   'P 1'
#
loop_
_entity.id
_entity.type
_entity.pdbx_description
1 polymer ?
#
loop_
_entity_poly.entity_id
_entity_poly.type
_entity_poly.pdbx_seq_one_letter_code
_entity_poly.pdbx_strand_id
1 'polypeptide(L)'
;MDRRLSLGIDFGTNSVRVLLVDLNQGTEIASTAADYPSGEKGILLDRKNPHLARQYPGDYLVALPKAVKNCLQIASDMGYSPENIDGIGIDGTGSSPIPVDKTVAPLAFHETFRNNPNAQTWLWKDHTSAREAREISELASHMRPEYLAKCGGAYSSEWFFSKIFHCLKVDKDVFDAAYSWIELSDYIPAVLCGIRNIHQVKRNVCAAGHKAMYNQQWRGLPDEDFLGRLAPEMADLRMRLYSTAHTSDQTAGMLDGEWSD
;
A
#
# COMPACT_ATOMS: atom_id res chain seq x y z
N MET A 1 6.91 -8.94 36.16
CA MET A 1 6.30 -9.54 34.96
C MET A 1 7.03 -8.94 33.77
N ASP A 2 7.48 -9.77 32.83
CA ASP A 2 7.90 -9.26 31.52
C ASP A 2 6.71 -8.55 30.89
N ARG A 3 6.82 -7.22 30.73
CA ARG A 3 5.76 -6.40 30.15
C ARG A 3 5.89 -6.49 28.63
N ARG A 4 5.41 -7.57 28.03
CA ARG A 4 5.47 -7.78 26.58
C ARG A 4 4.54 -6.79 25.86
N LEU A 5 5.05 -6.04 24.90
CA LEU A 5 4.34 -4.99 24.19
C LEU A 5 4.26 -5.28 22.69
N SER A 6 3.25 -4.73 22.04
CA SER A 6 3.18 -4.66 20.57
C SER A 6 2.76 -3.28 20.12
N LEU A 7 3.32 -2.83 19.01
CA LEU A 7 2.95 -1.58 18.36
C LEU A 7 2.02 -1.89 17.18
N GLY A 8 0.82 -1.33 17.18
CA GLY A 8 -0.10 -1.32 16.03
C GLY A 8 -0.04 0.04 15.34
N ILE A 9 0.00 0.05 14.00
CA ILE A 9 0.08 1.28 13.22
C ILE A 9 -1.02 1.26 12.14
N ASP A 10 -1.95 2.21 12.24
CA ASP A 10 -3.06 2.41 11.30
C ASP A 10 -2.76 3.58 10.37
N PHE A 11 -2.51 3.28 9.10
CA PHE A 11 -2.40 4.28 8.03
C PHE A 11 -3.78 4.61 7.46
N GLY A 12 -4.47 5.52 8.15
CA GLY A 12 -5.75 6.06 7.76
C GLY A 12 -5.69 6.98 6.54
N THR A 13 -6.80 7.63 6.24
CA THR A 13 -6.89 8.52 5.07
C THR A 13 -6.16 9.86 5.29
N ASN A 14 -6.21 10.42 6.50
CA ASN A 14 -5.70 11.78 6.76
C ASN A 14 -4.51 11.82 7.70
N SER A 15 -4.25 10.72 8.41
CA SER A 15 -3.25 10.63 9.45
C SER A 15 -2.82 9.18 9.65
N VAL A 16 -1.68 9.01 10.32
CA VAL A 16 -1.25 7.72 10.87
C VAL A 16 -1.52 7.71 12.37
N ARG A 17 -2.09 6.61 12.86
CA ARG A 17 -2.31 6.37 14.29
C ARG A 17 -1.42 5.24 14.78
N VAL A 18 -0.87 5.40 15.97
CA VAL A 18 -0.04 4.39 16.64
C VAL A 18 -0.70 4.01 17.94
N LEU A 19 -0.81 2.71 18.17
CA LEU A 19 -1.38 2.07 19.34
C LEU A 19 -0.32 1.19 20.00
N LEU A 20 -0.06 1.37 21.29
CA LEU A 20 0.79 0.48 22.07
C LEU A 20 -0.09 -0.40 22.97
N VAL A 21 0.10 -1.73 22.89
CA VAL A 21 -0.73 -2.71 23.59
C VAL A 21 0.11 -3.55 24.54
N ASP A 22 -0.36 -3.76 25.78
CA ASP A 22 0.17 -4.78 26.69
C ASP A 22 -0.35 -6.16 26.27
N LEU A 23 0.55 -7.05 25.86
CA LEU A 23 0.19 -8.38 25.37
C LEU A 23 -0.22 -9.36 26.47
N ASN A 24 0.12 -9.09 27.75
CA ASN A 24 -0.31 -9.95 28.85
C ASN A 24 -1.79 -9.72 29.19
N GLN A 25 -2.26 -8.47 29.03
CA GLN A 25 -3.62 -8.07 29.40
C GLN A 25 -4.53 -7.81 28.19
N GLY A 26 -3.95 -7.63 27.00
CA GLY A 26 -4.67 -7.19 25.80
C GLY A 26 -5.18 -5.75 25.90
N THR A 27 -4.52 -4.91 26.71
CA THR A 27 -4.98 -3.55 27.01
C THR A 27 -4.20 -2.50 26.22
N GLU A 28 -4.92 -1.49 25.75
CA GLU A 28 -4.32 -0.28 25.17
C GLU A 28 -3.62 0.53 26.28
N ILE A 29 -2.33 0.79 26.09
CA ILE A 29 -1.51 1.64 26.98
C ILE A 29 -1.57 3.09 26.52
N ALA A 30 -1.36 3.32 25.23
CA ALA A 30 -1.32 4.65 24.64
C ALA A 30 -1.76 4.60 23.18
N SER A 31 -2.47 5.65 22.73
CA SER A 31 -2.83 5.87 21.34
C SER A 31 -2.54 7.31 20.95
N THR A 32 -1.78 7.52 19.88
CA THR A 32 -1.43 8.84 19.35
C THR A 32 -1.61 8.85 17.84
N ALA A 33 -1.73 10.04 17.26
CA ALA A 33 -1.83 10.19 15.81
C ALA A 33 -1.01 11.40 15.33
N ALA A 34 -0.65 11.37 14.05
CA ALA A 34 -0.01 12.49 13.37
C ALA A 34 -0.62 12.66 11.98
N ASP A 35 -1.06 13.89 11.68
CA ASP A 35 -1.65 14.24 10.41
C ASP A 35 -0.62 14.25 9.27
N TYR A 36 -1.05 13.82 8.09
CA TYR A 36 -0.27 13.91 6.87
C TYR A 36 -0.18 15.39 6.43
N PRO A 37 1.04 15.94 6.24
CA PRO A 37 1.22 17.37 6.08
C PRO A 37 0.88 17.93 4.68
N SER A 38 0.81 17.09 3.64
CA SER A 38 0.61 17.57 2.27
C SER A 38 -0.88 17.69 1.90
N GLY A 39 -1.16 18.51 0.88
CA GLY A 39 -2.50 18.63 0.31
C GLY A 39 -3.56 19.15 1.28
N GLU A 40 -4.82 18.81 1.01
CA GLU A 40 -5.93 19.09 1.90
C GLU A 40 -6.14 17.88 2.82
N LYS A 41 -5.71 18.01 4.08
CA LYS A 41 -5.76 16.94 5.09
C LYS A 41 -5.08 15.65 4.62
N GLY A 42 -3.88 15.73 4.03
CA GLY A 42 -3.16 14.56 3.54
C GLY A 42 -3.59 14.07 2.16
N ILE A 43 -4.50 14.77 1.48
CA ILE A 43 -5.02 14.36 0.17
C ILE A 43 -4.69 15.42 -0.88
N LEU A 44 -4.03 14.99 -1.94
CA LEU A 44 -3.83 15.77 -3.15
C LEU A 44 -5.09 15.63 -4.02
N LEU A 45 -5.82 16.73 -4.18
CA LEU A 45 -7.08 16.81 -4.92
C LEU A 45 -6.90 17.66 -6.19
N ASP A 46 -7.76 17.44 -7.18
CA ASP A 46 -7.86 18.30 -8.36
C ASP A 46 -9.27 18.92 -8.44
N ARG A 47 -9.33 20.26 -8.47
CA ARG A 47 -10.59 21.00 -8.60
C ARG A 47 -11.29 20.74 -9.94
N LYS A 48 -10.54 20.38 -11.00
CA LYS A 48 -11.09 20.07 -12.32
C LYS A 48 -11.53 18.62 -12.45
N ASN A 49 -11.07 17.74 -11.57
CA ASN A 49 -11.40 16.33 -11.58
C ASN A 49 -11.77 15.83 -10.17
N PRO A 50 -13.07 15.79 -9.82
CA PRO A 50 -13.52 15.40 -8.49
C PRO A 50 -13.28 13.92 -8.16
N HIS A 51 -12.90 13.10 -9.16
CA HIS A 51 -12.56 11.69 -8.96
C HIS A 51 -11.10 11.50 -8.52
N LEU A 52 -10.26 12.55 -8.63
CA LEU A 52 -8.84 12.48 -8.29
C LEU A 52 -8.63 12.59 -6.79
N ALA A 53 -7.99 11.57 -6.22
CA ALA A 53 -7.46 11.56 -4.87
C ALA A 53 -6.11 10.83 -4.84
N ARG A 54 -5.04 11.59 -4.55
CA ARG A 54 -3.69 11.06 -4.39
C ARG A 54 -3.16 11.38 -3.00
N GLN A 55 -2.09 10.72 -2.58
CA GLN A 55 -1.34 11.10 -1.38
C GLN A 55 0.15 11.13 -1.69
N TYR A 56 0.87 12.07 -1.06
CA TYR A 56 2.33 12.07 -1.14
C TYR A 56 2.88 10.95 -0.25
N PRO A 57 3.59 9.94 -0.78
CA PRO A 57 4.07 8.82 0.03
C PRO A 57 5.11 9.23 1.09
N GLY A 58 5.74 10.40 0.94
CA GLY A 58 6.65 10.93 1.96
C GLY A 58 5.93 11.41 3.22
N ASP A 59 4.63 11.72 3.16
CA ASP A 59 3.85 12.10 4.33
C ASP A 59 3.80 10.96 5.36
N TYR A 60 3.74 9.71 4.90
CA TYR A 60 3.78 8.53 5.77
C TYR A 60 5.06 8.47 6.59
N LEU A 61 6.20 8.75 5.94
CA LEU A 61 7.54 8.68 6.55
C LEU A 61 7.79 9.86 7.51
N VAL A 62 7.11 10.99 7.30
CA VAL A 62 7.21 12.16 8.18
C VAL A 62 6.26 12.06 9.37
N ALA A 63 5.06 11.53 9.18
CA ALA A 63 4.04 11.46 10.21
C ALA A 63 4.28 10.29 11.18
N LEU A 64 4.74 9.14 10.68
CA LEU A 64 4.93 7.94 11.49
C LEU A 64 5.86 8.17 12.69
N PRO A 65 7.10 8.70 12.53
CA PRO A 65 7.98 8.92 13.68
C PRO A 65 7.39 9.85 14.74
N LYS A 66 6.57 10.84 14.33
CA LYS A 66 5.91 11.75 15.26
C LYS A 66 4.88 11.02 16.13
N ALA A 67 4.04 10.21 15.49
CA ALA A 67 3.04 9.42 16.21
C ALA A 67 3.71 8.42 17.16
N VAL A 68 4.72 7.67 16.69
CA VAL A 68 5.46 6.70 17.50
C VAL A 68 6.13 7.36 18.70
N LYS A 69 6.91 8.44 18.48
CA LYS A 69 7.62 9.13 19.57
C LYS A 69 6.66 9.67 20.64
N ASN A 70 5.51 10.23 20.22
CA ASN A 70 4.49 10.66 21.17
C ASN A 70 3.88 9.48 21.96
N CYS A 71 3.65 8.34 21.29
CA CYS A 71 3.12 7.13 21.93
C CYS A 71 4.11 6.58 22.98
N LEU A 72 5.39 6.49 22.61
CA LEU A 72 6.45 6.01 23.49
C LEU A 72 6.70 6.95 24.67
N GLN A 73 6.56 8.26 24.48
CA GLN A 73 6.66 9.22 25.59
C GLN A 73 5.57 8.97 26.65
N ILE A 74 4.30 8.82 26.22
CA ILE A 74 3.19 8.52 27.14
C ILE A 74 3.44 7.18 27.86
N ALA A 75 3.89 6.16 27.12
CA ALA A 75 4.20 4.85 27.68
C ALA A 75 5.34 4.92 28.72
N SER A 76 6.38 5.71 28.43
CA SER A 76 7.50 5.94 29.35
C SER A 76 7.05 6.62 30.64
N ASP A 77 6.14 7.60 30.57
CA ASP A 77 5.58 8.27 31.75
C ASP A 77 4.78 7.29 32.63
N MET A 78 4.27 6.20 32.05
CA MET A 78 3.59 5.09 32.74
C MET A 78 4.55 3.95 33.16
N GLY A 79 5.85 4.11 32.93
CA GLY A 79 6.90 3.14 33.29
C GLY A 79 7.01 1.94 32.35
N TYR A 80 6.54 2.06 31.10
CA TYR A 80 6.81 1.07 30.05
C TYR A 80 8.09 1.43 29.29
N SER A 81 8.84 0.42 28.85
CA SER A 81 10.07 0.58 28.08
C SER A 81 9.86 0.13 26.63
N PRO A 82 10.33 0.88 25.62
CA PRO A 82 10.30 0.45 24.21
C PRO A 82 11.03 -0.87 23.95
N GLU A 83 12.02 -1.21 24.78
CA GLU A 83 12.77 -2.48 24.71
C GLU A 83 11.90 -3.72 24.88
N ASN A 84 10.68 -3.57 25.40
CA ASN A 84 9.75 -4.68 25.54
C ASN A 84 8.77 -4.83 24.35
N ILE A 85 8.96 -4.06 23.27
CA ILE A 85 8.13 -4.19 22.06
C ILE A 85 8.61 -5.41 21.27
N ASP A 86 7.80 -6.45 21.26
CA ASP A 86 8.10 -7.71 20.58
C ASP A 86 7.84 -7.67 19.07
N GLY A 87 7.04 -6.71 18.62
CA GLY A 87 6.63 -6.64 17.22
C GLY A 87 5.83 -5.40 16.86
N ILE A 88 5.79 -5.15 15.55
CA ILE A 88 5.07 -4.05 14.94
C ILE A 88 4.11 -4.65 13.90
N GLY A 89 2.82 -4.34 14.05
CA GLY A 89 1.77 -4.66 13.07
C GLY A 89 1.33 -3.39 12.36
N ILE A 90 1.02 -3.50 11.07
CA ILE A 90 0.56 -2.37 10.25
C ILE A 90 -0.75 -2.72 9.56
N ASP A 91 -1.67 -1.78 9.56
CA ASP A 91 -2.81 -1.75 8.66
C ASP A 91 -2.82 -0.43 7.88
N GLY A 92 -3.58 -0.39 6.79
CA GLY A 92 -3.69 0.82 5.99
C GLY A 92 -4.90 0.79 5.09
N THR A 93 -5.25 1.96 4.55
CA THR A 93 -6.36 2.08 3.61
C THR A 93 -6.31 1.04 2.49
N GLY A 94 -7.43 0.37 2.26
CA GLY A 94 -7.51 -0.76 1.33
C GLY A 94 -7.44 -0.32 -0.12
N SER A 95 -6.39 -0.76 -0.83
CA SER A 95 -6.08 -0.39 -2.23
C SER A 95 -5.58 1.04 -2.39
N SER A 96 -4.36 1.26 -1.91
CA SER A 96 -3.59 2.50 -2.08
C SER A 96 -2.26 2.19 -2.77
N PRO A 97 -2.28 1.77 -4.06
CA PRO A 97 -1.07 1.39 -4.77
C PRO A 97 -0.16 2.59 -5.09
N ILE A 98 1.14 2.34 -5.07
CA ILE A 98 2.23 3.29 -5.25
C ILE A 98 3.12 2.80 -6.40
N PRO A 99 3.38 3.63 -7.44
CA PRO A 99 4.38 3.29 -8.45
C PRO A 99 5.78 3.45 -7.86
N VAL A 100 6.59 2.41 -7.98
CA VAL A 100 7.95 2.36 -7.39
C VAL A 100 8.98 1.91 -8.41
N ASP A 101 10.22 2.31 -8.20
CA ASP A 101 11.36 1.76 -8.92
C ASP A 101 11.81 0.40 -8.36
N LYS A 102 12.88 -0.17 -8.94
CA LYS A 102 13.42 -1.47 -8.53
C LYS A 102 13.94 -1.51 -7.08
N THR A 103 14.20 -0.33 -6.50
CA THR A 103 14.72 -0.15 -5.14
C THR A 103 13.64 0.10 -4.10
N VAL A 104 12.36 -0.05 -4.48
CA VAL A 104 11.18 0.23 -3.63
C VAL A 104 10.97 1.74 -3.39
N ALA A 105 11.73 2.62 -4.05
CA ALA A 105 11.52 4.06 -3.91
C ALA A 105 10.29 4.48 -4.74
N PRO A 106 9.30 5.16 -4.14
CA PRO A 106 8.19 5.78 -4.86
C PRO A 106 8.68 6.74 -5.95
N LEU A 107 8.03 6.71 -7.11
CA LEU A 107 8.39 7.62 -8.21
C LEU A 107 8.24 9.09 -7.81
N ALA A 108 7.32 9.43 -6.91
CA ALA A 108 7.19 10.77 -6.33
C ALA A 108 8.47 11.32 -5.65
N PHE A 109 9.45 10.47 -5.32
CA PHE A 109 10.72 10.92 -4.75
C PHE A 109 11.76 11.30 -5.81
N HIS A 110 11.53 10.90 -7.07
CA HIS A 110 12.40 11.26 -8.18
C HIS A 110 12.10 12.70 -8.62
N GLU A 111 13.16 13.49 -8.84
CA GLU A 111 13.02 14.91 -9.18
C GLU A 111 12.14 15.14 -10.43
N THR A 112 12.24 14.25 -11.41
CA THR A 112 11.43 14.27 -12.65
C THR A 112 9.93 14.15 -12.38
N PHE A 113 9.53 13.41 -11.35
CA PHE A 113 8.13 13.03 -11.11
C PHE A 113 7.53 13.62 -9.84
N ARG A 114 8.30 14.35 -9.02
CA ARG A 114 7.88 14.88 -7.70
C ARG A 114 6.55 15.63 -7.69
N ASN A 115 6.23 16.35 -8.76
CA ASN A 115 5.01 17.16 -8.90
C ASN A 115 3.96 16.49 -9.80
N ASN A 116 4.24 15.29 -10.32
CA ASN A 116 3.29 14.55 -11.14
C ASN A 116 2.32 13.77 -10.23
N PRO A 117 0.99 14.01 -10.31
CA PRO A 117 0.01 13.30 -9.49
C PRO A 117 -0.05 11.79 -9.76
N ASN A 118 0.35 11.32 -10.95
CA ASN A 118 0.33 9.90 -11.28
C ASN A 118 1.49 9.12 -10.65
N ALA A 119 2.56 9.82 -10.22
CA ALA A 119 3.70 9.24 -9.53
C ALA A 119 3.50 9.10 -8.00
N GLN A 120 2.37 9.60 -7.49
CA GLN A 120 1.99 9.60 -6.08
C GLN A 120 1.31 8.29 -5.66
N THR A 121 0.92 8.15 -4.40
CA THR A 121 0.02 7.07 -3.97
C THR A 121 -1.38 7.29 -4.55
N TRP A 122 -1.96 6.25 -5.16
CA TRP A 122 -3.33 6.28 -5.68
C TRP A 122 -4.31 5.82 -4.62
N LEU A 123 -4.88 6.75 -3.86
CA LEU A 123 -5.68 6.50 -2.66
C LEU A 123 -6.91 5.63 -2.92
N TRP A 124 -7.40 4.89 -1.91
CA TRP A 124 -8.57 4.01 -2.01
C TRP A 124 -9.82 4.69 -2.61
N LYS A 125 -10.12 5.94 -2.20
CA LYS A 125 -11.20 6.79 -2.75
C LYS A 125 -10.91 7.38 -4.15
N ASP A 126 -9.89 6.82 -4.79
CA ASP A 126 -9.47 6.94 -6.18
C ASP A 126 -10.51 6.47 -7.20
N HIS A 127 -11.25 7.35 -7.88
CA HIS A 127 -12.20 6.92 -8.91
C HIS A 127 -11.83 7.32 -10.34
N THR A 128 -10.61 7.80 -10.58
CA THR A 128 -10.16 8.22 -11.93
C THR A 128 -10.20 7.08 -12.94
N SER A 129 -10.02 5.84 -12.47
CA SER A 129 -9.99 4.62 -13.31
C SER A 129 -11.34 3.95 -13.57
N ALA A 130 -12.46 4.68 -13.43
CA ALA A 130 -13.80 4.11 -13.61
C ALA A 130 -14.09 3.54 -15.01
N ARG A 131 -13.41 4.04 -16.05
CA ARG A 131 -13.52 3.46 -17.40
C ARG A 131 -12.74 2.15 -17.47
N GLU A 132 -11.51 2.14 -17.00
CA GLU A 132 -10.64 0.97 -17.00
C GLU A 132 -11.19 -0.18 -16.16
N ALA A 133 -11.83 0.11 -15.03
CA ALA A 133 -12.52 -0.89 -14.22
C ALA A 133 -13.67 -1.58 -14.97
N ARG A 134 -14.43 -0.82 -15.77
CA ARG A 134 -15.48 -1.40 -16.64
C ARG A 134 -14.89 -2.26 -17.73
N GLU A 135 -13.83 -1.79 -18.40
CA GLU A 135 -13.13 -2.57 -19.43
C GLU A 135 -12.58 -3.90 -18.87
N ILE A 136 -11.96 -3.86 -17.67
CA ILE A 136 -11.49 -5.07 -16.97
C ILE A 136 -12.66 -6.01 -16.67
N SER A 137 -13.78 -5.48 -16.18
CA SER A 137 -14.97 -6.28 -15.84
C SER A 137 -15.60 -6.90 -17.08
N GLU A 138 -15.76 -6.13 -18.15
CA GLU A 138 -16.30 -6.61 -19.42
C GLU A 138 -15.41 -7.73 -19.99
N LEU A 139 -14.09 -7.52 -20.05
CA LEU A 139 -13.17 -8.56 -20.53
C LEU A 139 -13.21 -9.81 -19.65
N ALA A 140 -13.15 -9.65 -18.32
CA ALA A 140 -13.14 -10.78 -17.39
C ALA A 140 -14.43 -11.60 -17.48
N SER A 141 -15.59 -10.96 -17.66
CA SER A 141 -16.87 -11.68 -17.79
C SER A 141 -16.92 -12.65 -18.97
N HIS A 142 -16.17 -12.37 -20.04
CA HIS A 142 -16.10 -13.22 -21.23
C HIS A 142 -14.91 -14.21 -21.18
N MET A 143 -13.76 -13.78 -20.65
CA MET A 143 -12.49 -14.48 -20.81
C MET A 143 -12.04 -15.26 -19.55
N ARG A 144 -12.33 -14.72 -18.37
CA ARG A 144 -11.94 -15.25 -17.05
C ARG A 144 -13.03 -14.97 -16.00
N PRO A 145 -14.27 -15.48 -16.18
CA PRO A 145 -15.39 -15.17 -15.29
C PRO A 145 -15.11 -15.55 -13.82
N GLU A 146 -14.21 -16.50 -13.59
CA GLU A 146 -13.73 -16.90 -12.26
C GLU A 146 -13.04 -15.77 -11.49
N TYR A 147 -12.42 -14.80 -12.17
CA TYR A 147 -11.82 -13.62 -11.51
C TYR A 147 -12.91 -12.77 -10.86
N LEU A 148 -14.00 -12.49 -11.59
CA LEU A 148 -15.12 -11.71 -11.08
C LEU A 148 -15.93 -12.46 -10.04
N ALA A 149 -16.04 -13.78 -10.16
CA ALA A 149 -16.73 -14.62 -9.17
C ALA A 149 -16.12 -14.49 -7.76
N LYS A 150 -14.83 -14.13 -7.65
CA LYS A 150 -14.16 -13.88 -6.36
C LYS A 150 -14.30 -12.45 -5.83
N CYS A 151 -14.78 -11.51 -6.63
CA CYS A 151 -14.91 -10.10 -6.24
C CYS A 151 -16.32 -9.52 -6.39
N GLY A 152 -17.35 -10.38 -6.47
CA GLY A 152 -18.76 -9.96 -6.46
C GLY A 152 -19.34 -9.58 -7.83
N GLY A 153 -18.70 -10.01 -8.93
CA GLY A 153 -19.24 -9.85 -10.29
C GLY A 153 -18.79 -8.59 -11.04
N ALA A 154 -18.06 -7.68 -10.38
CA ALA A 154 -17.48 -6.50 -11.02
C ALA A 154 -16.15 -6.12 -10.35
N TYR A 155 -15.23 -5.58 -11.13
CA TYR A 155 -13.95 -5.06 -10.66
C TYR A 155 -14.08 -3.55 -10.40
N SER A 156 -13.58 -3.06 -9.25
CA SER A 156 -13.75 -1.66 -8.83
C SER A 156 -12.70 -0.72 -9.44
N SER A 157 -13.04 0.57 -9.58
CA SER A 157 -12.10 1.64 -9.91
C SER A 157 -11.10 1.96 -8.79
N GLU A 158 -11.41 1.55 -7.57
CA GLU A 158 -10.53 1.74 -6.43
C GLU A 158 -9.36 0.75 -6.43
N TRP A 159 -9.41 -0.30 -7.27
CA TRP A 159 -8.58 -1.49 -7.14
C TRP A 159 -7.31 -1.46 -8.01
N PHE A 160 -6.38 -2.35 -7.69
CA PHE A 160 -4.98 -2.32 -8.12
C PHE A 160 -4.82 -2.19 -9.65
N PHE A 161 -5.42 -3.09 -10.43
CA PHE A 161 -5.23 -3.12 -11.87
C PHE A 161 -5.95 -2.01 -12.63
N SER A 162 -7.08 -1.49 -12.11
CA SER A 162 -7.79 -0.40 -12.80
C SER A 162 -6.96 0.88 -12.72
N LYS A 163 -6.36 1.16 -11.56
CA LYS A 163 -5.47 2.31 -11.35
C LYS A 163 -4.22 2.24 -12.21
N ILE A 164 -3.58 1.07 -12.26
CA ILE A 164 -2.40 0.84 -13.10
C ILE A 164 -2.75 1.00 -14.59
N PHE A 165 -3.85 0.41 -15.04
CA PHE A 165 -4.29 0.52 -16.43
C PHE A 165 -4.67 1.96 -16.79
N HIS A 166 -5.24 2.70 -15.84
CA HIS A 166 -5.51 4.13 -16.02
C HIS A 166 -4.22 4.91 -16.19
N CYS A 167 -3.21 4.68 -15.34
CA CYS A 167 -1.89 5.30 -15.45
C CYS A 167 -1.28 5.08 -16.84
N LEU A 168 -1.30 3.84 -17.35
CA LEU A 168 -0.81 3.53 -18.70
C LEU A 168 -1.45 4.43 -19.78
N LYS A 169 -2.77 4.66 -19.69
CA LYS A 169 -3.50 5.42 -20.70
C LYS A 169 -3.30 6.93 -20.59
N VAL A 170 -3.15 7.46 -19.38
CA VAL A 170 -3.13 8.92 -19.15
C VAL A 170 -1.72 9.48 -18.97
N ASP A 171 -0.75 8.63 -18.62
CA ASP A 171 0.61 9.04 -18.31
C ASP A 171 1.58 7.87 -18.49
N LYS A 172 1.89 7.61 -19.76
CA LYS A 172 2.77 6.51 -20.16
C LYS A 172 4.19 6.70 -19.61
N ASP A 173 4.67 7.93 -19.47
CA ASP A 173 6.01 8.19 -18.93
C ASP A 173 6.15 7.71 -17.47
N VAL A 174 5.13 7.96 -16.63
CA VAL A 174 5.09 7.44 -15.26
C VAL A 174 4.92 5.92 -15.25
N PHE A 175 4.05 5.38 -16.11
CA PHE A 175 3.85 3.93 -16.19
C PHE A 175 5.15 3.20 -16.58
N ASP A 176 5.85 3.70 -17.61
CA ASP A 176 7.08 3.10 -18.11
C ASP A 176 8.24 3.26 -17.09
N ALA A 177 8.27 4.37 -16.35
CA ALA A 177 9.23 4.58 -15.26
C ALA A 177 8.96 3.69 -14.03
N ALA A 178 7.72 3.27 -13.81
CA ALA A 178 7.37 2.38 -12.71
C ALA A 178 7.94 0.99 -12.98
N TYR A 179 8.92 0.57 -12.17
CA TYR A 179 9.43 -0.79 -12.26
C TYR A 179 8.36 -1.80 -11.79
N SER A 180 7.61 -1.44 -10.75
CA SER A 180 6.53 -2.23 -10.15
C SER A 180 5.52 -1.29 -9.49
N TRP A 181 4.43 -1.87 -9.00
CA TRP A 181 3.48 -1.22 -8.10
C TRP A 181 3.42 -1.97 -6.76
N ILE A 182 3.16 -1.23 -5.68
CA ILE A 182 3.12 -1.77 -4.31
C ILE A 182 1.97 -1.14 -3.53
N GLU A 183 1.27 -1.94 -2.74
CA GLU A 183 0.22 -1.46 -1.85
C GLU A 183 0.83 -0.76 -0.64
N LEU A 184 0.16 0.26 -0.10
CA LEU A 184 0.61 0.95 1.12
C LEU A 184 0.93 -0.02 2.26
N SER A 185 0.09 -1.04 2.43
CA SER A 185 0.26 -2.10 3.44
C SER A 185 1.44 -3.05 3.20
N ASP A 186 2.04 -3.04 2.00
CA ASP A 186 3.30 -3.72 1.71
C ASP A 186 4.50 -2.76 1.77
N TYR A 187 4.28 -1.50 1.38
CA TYR A 187 5.31 -0.48 1.30
C TYR A 187 5.86 -0.10 2.67
N ILE A 188 4.99 0.17 3.66
CA ILE A 188 5.47 0.56 5.00
C ILE A 188 6.28 -0.56 5.66
N PRO A 189 5.84 -1.84 5.69
CA PRO A 189 6.70 -2.91 6.19
C PRO A 189 8.04 -3.00 5.45
N ALA A 190 8.06 -2.83 4.12
CA ALA A 190 9.30 -2.85 3.35
C ALA A 190 10.25 -1.71 3.74
N VAL A 191 9.74 -0.50 3.97
CA VAL A 191 10.53 0.65 4.43
C VAL A 191 11.10 0.38 5.82
N LEU A 192 10.25 -0.02 6.78
CA LEU A 192 10.66 -0.31 8.15
C LEU A 192 11.67 -1.45 8.23
N CYS A 193 11.62 -2.41 7.31
CA CYS A 193 12.56 -3.53 7.26
C CYS A 193 13.82 -3.24 6.43
N GLY A 194 14.03 -2.01 5.97
CA GLY A 194 15.23 -1.66 5.19
C GLY A 194 15.28 -2.32 3.80
N ILE A 195 14.14 -2.82 3.27
CA ILE A 195 14.12 -3.53 1.98
C ILE A 195 14.34 -2.52 0.85
N ARG A 196 15.35 -2.78 0.01
CA ARG A 196 15.73 -1.94 -1.15
C ARG A 196 15.75 -2.72 -2.47
N ASN A 197 15.06 -3.86 -2.50
CA ASN A 197 14.83 -4.63 -3.72
C ASN A 197 13.36 -5.05 -3.75
N ILE A 198 12.64 -4.62 -4.78
CA ILE A 198 11.21 -4.87 -4.94
C ILE A 198 10.82 -6.36 -4.92
N HIS A 199 11.73 -7.24 -5.33
CA HIS A 199 11.53 -8.68 -5.34
C HIS A 199 11.65 -9.34 -3.95
N GLN A 200 12.20 -8.62 -2.97
CA GLN A 200 12.28 -9.06 -1.57
C GLN A 200 11.07 -8.63 -0.74
N VAL A 201 10.21 -7.75 -1.26
CA VAL A 201 9.00 -7.30 -0.57
C VAL A 201 8.01 -8.45 -0.46
N LYS A 202 7.67 -8.84 0.78
CA LYS A 202 6.56 -9.77 1.03
C LYS A 202 5.23 -9.07 0.77
N ARG A 203 4.44 -9.64 -0.13
CA ARG A 203 3.14 -9.09 -0.55
C ARG A 203 2.04 -9.70 0.28
N ASN A 204 1.22 -8.89 0.92
CA ASN A 204 0.16 -9.39 1.78
C ASN A 204 -1.02 -9.91 0.95
N VAL A 205 -1.55 -11.07 1.36
CA VAL A 205 -2.65 -11.76 0.66
C VAL A 205 -3.97 -10.98 0.75
N CYS A 206 -4.14 -10.09 1.73
CA CYS A 206 -5.35 -9.29 1.87
C CYS A 206 -5.48 -8.32 0.69
N ALA A 207 -4.49 -7.47 0.47
CA ALA A 207 -4.50 -6.52 -0.65
C ALA A 207 -4.41 -7.27 -1.99
N ALA A 208 -3.52 -8.25 -2.10
CA ALA A 208 -3.37 -9.04 -3.32
C ALA A 208 -4.69 -9.73 -3.72
N GLY A 209 -5.34 -10.43 -2.78
CA GLY A 209 -6.56 -11.21 -3.05
C GLY A 209 -7.76 -10.30 -3.32
N HIS A 210 -8.03 -9.35 -2.43
CA HIS A 210 -9.23 -8.53 -2.53
C HIS A 210 -9.13 -7.44 -3.60
N LYS A 211 -7.93 -6.96 -3.93
CA LYS A 211 -7.72 -5.76 -4.75
C LYS A 211 -6.93 -6.05 -6.03
N ALA A 212 -6.14 -7.11 -6.10
CA ALA A 212 -5.37 -7.49 -7.29
C ALA A 212 -5.77 -8.85 -7.87
N MET A 213 -6.96 -9.39 -7.55
CA MET A 213 -7.44 -10.68 -8.07
C MET A 213 -6.42 -11.82 -7.90
N TYR A 214 -5.62 -11.79 -6.83
CA TYR A 214 -4.68 -12.87 -6.55
C TYR A 214 -5.45 -14.12 -6.08
N ASN A 215 -5.16 -15.28 -6.67
CA ASN A 215 -5.66 -16.56 -6.18
C ASN A 215 -4.75 -17.71 -6.58
N GLN A 216 -4.59 -18.68 -5.68
CA GLN A 216 -3.81 -19.89 -5.94
C GLN A 216 -4.42 -20.76 -7.06
N GLN A 217 -5.73 -20.72 -7.27
CA GLN A 217 -6.42 -21.51 -8.32
C GLN A 217 -5.93 -21.17 -9.73
N TRP A 218 -5.56 -19.93 -10.00
CA TRP A 218 -4.94 -19.49 -11.26
C TRP A 218 -3.47 -19.08 -11.09
N ARG A 219 -2.81 -19.60 -10.05
CA ARG A 219 -1.36 -19.46 -9.81
C ARG A 219 -0.89 -18.02 -9.62
N GLY A 220 -1.68 -17.21 -8.92
CA GLY A 220 -1.28 -15.90 -8.43
C GLY A 220 -2.14 -14.78 -9.01
N LEU A 221 -1.50 -13.77 -9.59
CA LEU A 221 -2.16 -12.64 -10.26
C LEU A 221 -2.74 -13.06 -11.63
N PRO A 222 -3.69 -12.28 -12.20
CA PRO A 222 -4.19 -12.49 -13.57
C PRO A 222 -3.07 -12.79 -14.58
N ASP A 223 -3.34 -13.73 -15.48
CA ASP A 223 -2.38 -14.20 -16.47
C ASP A 223 -2.06 -13.17 -17.55
N GLU A 224 -0.92 -13.37 -18.21
CA GLU A 224 -0.40 -12.48 -19.26
C GLU A 224 -1.31 -12.38 -20.49
N ASP A 225 -2.04 -13.45 -20.83
CA ASP A 225 -2.99 -13.43 -21.95
C ASP A 225 -4.18 -12.51 -21.62
N PHE A 226 -4.75 -12.62 -20.41
CA PHE A 226 -5.79 -11.71 -19.94
C PHE A 226 -5.31 -10.24 -19.89
N LEU A 227 -4.16 -9.97 -19.28
CA LEU A 227 -3.64 -8.61 -19.16
C LEU A 227 -3.21 -8.03 -20.51
N GLY A 228 -2.63 -8.85 -21.39
CA GLY A 228 -2.23 -8.45 -22.74
C GLY A 228 -3.40 -8.07 -23.64
N ARG A 229 -4.61 -8.60 -23.38
CA ARG A 229 -5.85 -8.17 -24.06
C ARG A 229 -6.32 -6.78 -23.64
N LEU A 230 -5.95 -6.31 -22.44
CA LEU A 230 -6.18 -4.93 -22.03
C LEU A 230 -5.14 -4.00 -22.68
N ALA A 231 -3.86 -4.35 -22.54
CA ALA A 231 -2.73 -3.73 -23.24
C ALA A 231 -1.48 -4.63 -23.13
N PRO A 232 -0.63 -4.73 -24.18
CA PRO A 232 0.63 -5.48 -24.11
C PRO A 232 1.51 -5.09 -22.93
N GLU A 233 1.58 -3.80 -22.60
CA GLU A 233 2.41 -3.30 -21.50
C GLU A 233 1.93 -3.78 -20.11
N MET A 234 0.66 -4.15 -19.97
CA MET A 234 0.13 -4.75 -18.73
C MET A 234 0.64 -6.19 -18.55
N ALA A 235 0.82 -6.94 -19.65
CA ALA A 235 1.47 -8.26 -19.61
C ALA A 235 2.96 -8.12 -19.26
N ASP A 236 3.65 -7.12 -19.81
CA ASP A 236 5.06 -6.86 -19.46
C ASP A 236 5.24 -6.47 -17.99
N LEU A 237 4.32 -5.67 -17.44
CA LEU A 237 4.31 -5.34 -16.01
C LEU A 237 4.10 -6.59 -15.16
N ARG A 238 3.21 -7.51 -15.56
CA ARG A 238 2.91 -8.74 -14.82
C ARG A 238 4.13 -9.62 -14.57
N MET A 239 5.13 -9.61 -15.45
CA MET A 239 6.39 -10.33 -15.26
C MET A 239 7.27 -9.73 -14.15
N ARG A 240 7.09 -8.45 -13.82
CA ARG A 240 7.83 -7.72 -12.78
C ARG A 240 7.08 -7.63 -11.45
N LEU A 241 5.80 -7.99 -11.44
CA LEU A 241 4.99 -8.15 -10.23
C LEU A 241 5.32 -9.49 -9.52
N TYR A 242 4.66 -9.70 -8.39
CA TYR A 242 4.85 -10.87 -7.54
C TYR A 242 4.04 -12.08 -8.02
N SER A 243 4.57 -13.28 -7.75
CA SER A 243 3.88 -14.55 -8.00
C SER A 243 3.24 -15.15 -6.75
N THR A 244 3.67 -14.71 -5.56
CA THR A 244 3.24 -15.24 -4.26
C THR A 244 2.79 -14.11 -3.35
N ALA A 245 1.73 -14.35 -2.59
CA ALA A 245 1.28 -13.48 -1.50
C ALA A 245 1.23 -14.28 -0.18
N HIS A 246 1.45 -13.59 0.93
CA HIS A 246 1.64 -14.15 2.27
C HIS A 246 0.51 -13.76 3.22
N THR A 247 0.15 -14.67 4.12
CA THR A 247 -0.82 -14.40 5.20
C THR A 247 -0.23 -13.47 6.25
N SER A 248 -1.09 -12.78 6.99
CA SER A 248 -0.70 -11.70 7.93
C SER A 248 0.07 -12.19 9.16
N ASP A 249 0.08 -13.49 9.45
CA ASP A 249 0.89 -14.11 10.51
C ASP A 249 2.38 -14.24 10.14
N GLN A 250 2.74 -13.95 8.89
CA GLN A 250 4.11 -14.08 8.41
C GLN A 250 4.90 -12.78 8.62
N THR A 251 6.06 -12.88 9.29
CA THR A 251 6.95 -11.74 9.54
C THR A 251 7.46 -11.11 8.22
N ALA A 252 7.26 -9.81 8.03
CA ALA A 252 7.76 -9.09 6.84
C ALA A 252 9.29 -8.97 6.83
N GLY A 253 9.88 -8.72 8.00
CA GLY A 253 11.31 -8.58 8.23
C GLY A 253 11.57 -8.10 9.67
N MET A 254 12.84 -7.83 10.00
CA MET A 254 13.22 -7.17 11.25
C MET A 254 13.23 -5.66 11.04
N LEU A 255 12.94 -4.89 12.08
CA LEU A 255 13.06 -3.43 12.05
C LEU A 255 14.52 -3.03 11.72
N ASP A 256 14.67 -2.17 10.73
CA ASP A 256 15.96 -1.63 10.32
C ASP A 256 16.48 -0.60 11.33
N GLY A 257 17.80 -0.51 11.46
CA GLY A 257 18.45 0.41 12.41
C GLY A 257 18.07 1.87 12.22
N GLU A 258 17.81 2.31 10.98
CA GLU A 258 17.36 3.68 10.69
C GLU A 258 16.02 4.01 11.38
N TRP A 259 15.19 3.00 11.63
CA TRP A 259 13.86 3.14 12.21
C TRP A 259 13.78 2.73 13.69
N SER A 260 14.85 2.17 14.26
CA SER A 260 14.89 1.78 15.68
C SER A 260 15.35 2.89 16.63
N ASP A 261 16.03 3.92 16.12
CA ASP A 261 16.61 5.04 16.89
C ASP A 261 15.62 6.23 17.10
#